data_AF-G7GCT2-F1
#
_entry.id   AF-G7GCT2-F1
#
_cell.length_a   1.000
_cell.length_b   1.000
_cell.length_c   1.000
_cell.angle_alpha   90.00
_cell.angle_beta   90.00
_cell.angle_gamma   90.00
#
_symmetry.space_group_name_H-M   'P 1'
#
loop_
_entity.id
_entity.type
_entity.pdbx_description
1 polymer ?
#
loop_
_entity_poly.entity_id
_entity_poly.type
_entity_poly.pdbx_seq_one_letter_code
_entity_poly.pdbx_strand_id
1 'polypeptide(L)'
;MQMICRYQAEYEVQFQQLQARFTELNVQLEGQTVEKINARFLRLNPEMTLVLDSDGLSLAANGMKMQPDWRAEIPRLKRASLKSEMIARACQLGEKPTLIDATAGLGHDSLLMAHLGADVRLVERHPILFVLLEYSKVQAEQDSFLQSTAQRIQLIFADSNRYLSQLIEQNEQVDVVYLDPMFPQRDQNQQAVKKQAQVKKQMQLLHMLLPEDGEMDLGDQLLDLAKQIAKRVIVKRPRHAVYLAGQAPDHQWLGDACRFDAYFPKG
;
A
#
# COMPACT_ATOMS: atom_id res chain seq x y z
N MET A 1 -1.63 18.09 -10.20
CA MET A 1 -2.85 17.54 -9.58
C MET A 1 -3.34 18.53 -8.52
N GLN A 2 -4.65 18.74 -8.39
CA GLN A 2 -5.24 19.60 -7.35
C GLN A 2 -6.12 18.74 -6.44
N MET A 3 -6.09 19.02 -5.14
CA MET A 3 -6.88 18.32 -4.13
C MET A 3 -7.38 19.32 -3.08
N ILE A 4 -8.62 19.15 -2.62
CA ILE A 4 -9.17 19.92 -1.50
C ILE A 4 -8.96 19.11 -0.22
N CYS A 5 -8.45 19.75 0.83
CA CYS A 5 -8.44 19.24 2.20
C CYS A 5 -9.48 19.96 3.05
N ARG A 6 -10.35 19.19 3.70
CA ARG A 6 -11.35 19.69 4.64
C ARG A 6 -10.95 19.37 6.06
N TYR A 7 -10.97 20.39 6.90
CA TYR A 7 -10.48 20.29 8.27
C TYR A 7 -11.21 21.27 9.18
N GLN A 8 -11.21 20.99 10.49
CA GLN A 8 -11.72 21.91 11.50
C GLN A 8 -10.61 22.91 11.89
N ALA A 9 -10.97 24.12 12.32
CA ALA A 9 -10.01 25.21 12.57
C ALA A 9 -8.85 24.84 13.52
N GLU A 10 -9.07 23.90 14.44
CA GLU A 10 -8.04 23.38 15.36
C GLU A 10 -6.89 22.64 14.66
N TYR A 11 -7.07 22.21 13.40
CA TYR A 11 -6.06 21.51 12.60
C TYR A 11 -5.33 22.43 11.59
N GLU A 12 -5.47 23.75 11.69
CA GLU A 12 -4.86 24.71 10.76
C GLU A 12 -3.34 24.53 10.63
N VAL A 13 -2.63 24.33 11.74
CA VAL A 13 -1.16 24.14 11.72
C VAL A 13 -0.77 22.86 11.00
N GLN A 14 -1.48 21.76 11.27
CA GLN A 14 -1.27 20.48 10.61
C GLN A 14 -1.62 20.57 9.12
N PHE A 15 -2.66 21.31 8.75
CA PHE A 15 -3.00 21.57 7.35
C PHE A 15 -1.87 22.32 6.62
N GLN A 16 -1.29 23.35 7.22
CA GLN A 16 -0.17 24.10 6.61
C GLN A 16 1.05 23.20 6.36
N GLN A 17 1.37 22.31 7.30
CA GLN A 17 2.44 21.32 7.13
C GLN A 17 2.14 20.35 5.98
N LEU A 18 0.90 19.86 5.90
CA LEU A 18 0.46 19.01 4.79
C LEU A 18 0.52 19.76 3.45
N GLN A 19 0.08 21.00 3.39
CA GLN A 19 0.11 21.81 2.18
C GLN A 19 1.55 21.97 1.65
N ALA A 20 2.51 22.24 2.54
CA ALA A 20 3.92 22.28 2.18
C ALA A 20 4.41 20.92 1.64
N ARG A 21 4.09 19.82 2.34
CA ARG A 21 4.49 18.48 1.91
C ARG A 21 3.89 18.08 0.56
N PHE A 22 2.62 18.38 0.31
CA PHE A 22 1.99 18.13 -1.00
C PHE A 22 2.60 18.99 -2.11
N THR A 23 3.03 20.22 -1.81
CA THR A 23 3.71 21.09 -2.77
C THR A 23 5.04 20.49 -3.23
N GLU A 24 5.83 19.90 -2.32
CA GLU A 24 7.07 19.18 -2.65
C GLU A 24 6.83 18.00 -3.61
N LEU A 25 5.63 17.41 -3.57
CA LEU A 25 5.20 16.32 -4.44
C LEU A 25 4.43 16.81 -5.68
N ASN A 26 4.48 18.10 -6.00
CA ASN A 26 3.79 18.74 -7.13
C ASN A 26 2.25 18.58 -7.11
N VAL A 27 1.66 18.57 -5.91
CA VAL A 27 0.22 18.55 -5.69
C VAL A 27 -0.22 19.86 -5.04
N GLN A 28 -1.15 20.57 -5.68
CA GLN A 28 -1.77 21.75 -5.11
C GLN A 28 -2.84 21.31 -4.10
N LEU A 29 -2.61 21.60 -2.82
CA LEU A 29 -3.58 21.32 -1.75
C LEU A 29 -4.29 22.61 -1.32
N GLU A 30 -5.59 22.66 -1.51
CA GLU A 30 -6.43 23.79 -1.07
C GLU A 30 -7.17 23.46 0.21
N GLY A 31 -7.17 24.40 1.15
CA GLY A 31 -7.80 24.23 2.46
C GLY A 31 -9.23 24.73 2.48
N GLN A 32 -10.13 23.97 3.08
CA GLN A 32 -11.49 24.39 3.37
C GLN A 32 -11.81 24.10 4.84
N THR A 33 -11.85 25.15 5.67
CA THR A 33 -12.29 25.03 7.05
C THR A 33 -13.78 24.69 7.12
N VAL A 34 -14.15 23.71 7.94
CA VAL A 34 -15.54 23.30 8.17
C VAL A 34 -15.82 23.18 9.67
N GLU A 35 -17.06 23.41 10.09
CA GLU A 35 -17.42 23.36 11.51
C GLU A 35 -17.30 21.95 12.10
N LYS A 36 -17.77 20.94 11.34
CA LYS A 36 -17.79 19.56 11.81
C LYS A 36 -17.75 18.57 10.64
N ILE A 37 -16.89 17.57 10.78
CA ILE A 37 -16.82 16.43 9.86
C ILE A 37 -17.50 15.23 10.52
N ASN A 38 -18.54 14.69 9.87
CA ASN A 38 -19.28 13.52 10.34
C ASN A 38 -19.89 12.76 9.14
N ALA A 39 -20.56 11.64 9.39
CA ALA A 39 -21.15 10.83 8.34
C ALA A 39 -22.17 11.59 7.46
N ARG A 40 -22.90 12.56 8.01
CA ARG A 40 -23.83 13.41 7.22
C ARG A 40 -23.03 14.36 6.33
N PHE A 41 -21.99 14.99 6.85
CA PHE A 41 -21.11 15.87 6.09
C PHE A 41 -20.49 15.13 4.89
N LEU A 42 -19.91 13.95 5.11
CA LEU A 42 -19.28 13.16 4.03
C LEU A 42 -20.28 12.73 2.94
N ARG A 43 -21.56 12.53 3.28
CA ARG A 43 -22.60 12.19 2.29
C ARG A 43 -23.06 13.39 1.47
N LEU A 44 -23.07 14.58 2.08
CA LEU A 44 -23.45 15.83 1.41
C LEU A 44 -22.31 16.40 0.54
N ASN A 45 -21.09 15.90 0.72
CA ASN A 45 -19.89 16.31 0.00
C ASN A 45 -19.24 15.09 -0.66
N PRO A 46 -19.83 14.58 -1.77
CA PRO A 46 -19.46 13.30 -2.36
C PRO A 46 -18.14 13.33 -3.17
N GLU A 47 -17.65 14.50 -3.55
CA GLU A 47 -16.40 14.67 -4.29
C GLU A 47 -15.17 14.14 -3.54
N MET A 48 -14.17 13.73 -4.31
CA MET A 48 -12.90 13.26 -3.78
C MET A 48 -12.19 14.41 -3.04
N THR A 49 -11.89 14.19 -1.78
CA THR A 49 -11.27 15.18 -0.89
C THR A 49 -10.36 14.49 0.12
N LEU A 50 -9.39 15.22 0.63
CA LEU A 50 -8.71 14.86 1.88
C LEU A 50 -9.49 15.40 3.06
N VAL A 51 -9.47 14.66 4.16
CA VAL A 51 -10.07 15.03 5.44
C VAL A 51 -8.99 14.97 6.49
N LEU A 52 -8.85 16.04 7.26
CA LEU A 52 -7.99 16.09 8.43
C LEU A 52 -8.86 16.36 9.66
N ASP A 53 -8.95 15.34 10.53
CA ASP A 53 -9.73 15.38 11.76
C ASP A 53 -9.03 14.57 12.88
N SER A 54 -9.77 14.22 13.94
CA SER A 54 -9.23 13.51 15.09
C SER A 54 -8.71 12.11 14.76
N ASP A 55 -9.16 11.50 13.67
CA ASP A 55 -8.65 10.19 13.22
C ASP A 55 -7.33 10.33 12.46
N GLY A 56 -6.94 11.56 12.10
CA GLY A 56 -5.77 11.89 11.29
C GLY A 56 -6.13 12.30 9.87
N LEU A 57 -5.23 12.00 8.92
CA LEU A 57 -5.42 12.28 7.50
C LEU A 57 -6.08 11.11 6.79
N SER A 58 -7.16 11.38 6.07
CA SER A 58 -7.93 10.39 5.31
C SER A 58 -8.27 10.88 3.90
N LEU A 59 -8.49 9.94 2.98
CA LEU A 59 -9.17 10.19 1.72
C LEU A 59 -10.68 9.93 1.87
N ALA A 60 -11.51 10.80 1.34
CA ALA A 60 -12.96 10.66 1.39
C ALA A 60 -13.62 10.97 0.04
N ALA A 61 -14.71 10.26 -0.24
CA ALA A 61 -15.62 10.49 -1.35
C ALA A 61 -16.91 9.68 -1.13
N ASN A 62 -18.04 10.12 -1.68
CA ASN A 62 -19.32 9.40 -1.68
C ASN A 62 -19.75 8.89 -0.28
N GLY A 63 -19.54 9.68 0.77
CA GLY A 63 -19.84 9.27 2.15
C GLY A 63 -18.91 8.21 2.74
N MET A 64 -17.85 7.84 2.03
CA MET A 64 -16.78 6.94 2.48
C MET A 64 -15.56 7.74 2.91
N LYS A 65 -14.79 7.17 3.84
CA LYS A 65 -13.53 7.69 4.36
C LYS A 65 -12.56 6.51 4.51
N MET A 66 -11.30 6.68 4.13
CA MET A 66 -10.24 5.68 4.33
C MET A 66 -8.91 6.31 4.70
N GLN A 67 -8.14 5.56 5.48
CA GLN A 67 -6.73 5.80 5.76
C GLN A 67 -6.03 4.44 5.89
N PRO A 68 -4.69 4.39 5.83
CA PRO A 68 -3.94 3.17 6.13
C PRO A 68 -4.24 2.60 7.53
N ASP A 69 -4.53 3.44 8.54
CA ASP A 69 -4.95 3.04 9.89
C ASP A 69 -4.15 1.86 10.50
N TRP A 70 -2.82 2.00 10.59
CA TRP A 70 -1.97 0.93 11.11
C TRP A 70 -2.25 0.55 12.58
N ARG A 71 -2.84 1.46 13.37
CA ARG A 71 -3.29 1.16 14.74
C ARG A 71 -4.43 0.14 14.77
N ALA A 72 -5.33 0.17 13.78
CA ALA A 72 -6.40 -0.82 13.66
C ALA A 72 -5.88 -2.25 13.41
N GLU A 73 -4.64 -2.41 12.92
CA GLU A 73 -4.02 -3.73 12.68
C GLU A 73 -3.42 -4.37 13.93
N ILE A 74 -3.29 -3.64 15.05
CA ILE A 74 -2.69 -4.15 16.30
C ILE A 74 -3.27 -5.51 16.75
N PRO A 75 -4.60 -5.74 16.75
CA PRO A 75 -5.17 -7.04 17.13
C PRO A 75 -4.79 -8.20 16.19
N ARG A 76 -4.55 -7.91 14.90
CA ARG A 76 -4.01 -8.91 13.95
C ARG A 76 -2.55 -9.17 14.26
N LEU A 77 -1.74 -8.12 14.40
CA LEU A 77 -0.31 -8.21 14.69
C LEU A 77 -0.02 -9.03 15.95
N LYS A 78 -0.76 -8.81 17.05
CA LYS A 78 -0.62 -9.60 18.29
C LYS A 78 -0.84 -11.11 18.13
N ARG A 79 -1.61 -11.53 17.12
CA ARG A 79 -1.90 -12.94 16.82
C ARG A 79 -1.05 -13.49 15.67
N ALA A 80 -0.35 -12.61 14.96
CA ALA A 80 0.49 -12.99 13.84
C ALA A 80 1.72 -13.75 14.32
N SER A 81 2.15 -14.72 13.52
CA SER A 81 3.38 -15.47 13.75
C SER A 81 3.93 -15.94 12.42
N LEU A 82 5.21 -16.30 12.40
CA LEU A 82 5.87 -16.88 11.22
C LEU A 82 5.16 -18.13 10.69
N LYS A 83 4.43 -18.87 11.55
CA LYS A 83 3.69 -20.09 11.17
C LYS A 83 2.27 -19.79 10.70
N SER A 84 1.57 -18.85 11.36
CA SER A 84 0.17 -18.55 11.06
C SER A 84 0.00 -17.70 9.80
N GLU A 85 0.96 -16.85 9.48
CA GLU A 85 0.87 -15.95 8.34
C GLU A 85 1.49 -16.59 7.08
N MET A 86 0.71 -16.70 6.01
CA MET A 86 1.18 -17.28 4.74
C MET A 86 2.22 -16.39 4.07
N ILE A 87 2.02 -15.07 4.09
CA ILE A 87 3.01 -14.09 3.61
C ILE A 87 4.34 -14.24 4.35
N ALA A 88 4.30 -14.59 5.64
CA ALA A 88 5.51 -14.78 6.43
C ALA A 88 6.34 -15.98 5.97
N ARG A 89 5.66 -17.07 5.60
CA ARG A 89 6.30 -18.26 5.03
C ARG A 89 6.80 -18.01 3.61
N ALA A 90 6.01 -17.33 2.78
CA ALA A 90 6.37 -17.01 1.40
C ALA A 90 7.61 -16.12 1.33
N CYS A 91 7.67 -15.09 2.16
CA CYS A 91 8.81 -14.16 2.23
C CYS A 91 9.97 -14.65 3.12
N GLN A 92 9.85 -15.81 3.77
CA GLN A 92 10.77 -16.32 4.81
C GLN A 92 11.18 -15.28 5.86
N LEU A 93 10.20 -14.63 6.49
CA LEU A 93 10.45 -13.56 7.45
C LEU A 93 11.24 -14.00 8.70
N GLY A 94 11.34 -15.31 8.96
CA GLY A 94 12.17 -15.85 10.04
C GLY A 94 13.67 -15.58 9.87
N GLU A 95 14.11 -15.30 8.64
CA GLU A 95 15.48 -14.89 8.32
C GLU A 95 15.71 -13.38 8.48
N LYS A 96 14.67 -12.61 8.82
CA LYS A 96 14.68 -11.13 8.91
C LYS A 96 15.22 -10.49 7.63
N PRO A 97 14.59 -10.74 6.47
CA PRO A 97 15.09 -10.32 5.17
C PRO A 97 15.07 -8.79 5.01
N THR A 98 15.96 -8.31 4.15
CA THR A 98 15.77 -7.02 3.47
C THR A 98 14.71 -7.19 2.38
N LEU A 99 13.66 -6.38 2.44
CA LEU A 99 12.46 -6.56 1.62
C LEU A 99 12.06 -5.26 0.93
N ILE A 100 11.72 -5.33 -0.35
CA ILE A 100 11.06 -4.24 -1.06
C ILE A 100 9.60 -4.63 -1.29
N ASP A 101 8.67 -3.83 -0.80
CA ASP A 101 7.28 -3.88 -1.22
C ASP A 101 7.10 -2.84 -2.33
N ALA A 102 6.99 -3.33 -3.57
CA ALA A 102 6.98 -2.47 -4.75
C ALA A 102 5.56 -2.00 -5.11
N THR A 103 4.56 -2.26 -4.27
CA THR A 103 3.15 -1.94 -4.53
C THR A 103 2.46 -1.57 -3.23
N ALA A 104 2.97 -0.53 -2.56
CA ALA A 104 2.65 -0.25 -1.17
C ALA A 104 1.16 -0.29 -0.80
N GLY A 105 0.31 0.33 -1.64
CA GLY A 105 -1.12 0.46 -1.35
C GLY A 105 -1.34 1.16 -0.01
N LEU A 106 -2.00 0.49 0.93
CA LEU A 106 -2.21 1.00 2.30
C LEU A 106 -1.15 0.49 3.31
N GLY A 107 -0.15 -0.27 2.86
CA GLY A 107 0.98 -0.72 3.67
C GLY A 107 0.63 -1.75 4.76
N HIS A 108 -0.54 -2.39 4.71
CA HIS A 108 -0.95 -3.38 5.72
C HIS A 108 -0.09 -4.64 5.70
N ASP A 109 0.19 -5.16 4.51
CA ASP A 109 1.05 -6.34 4.37
C ASP A 109 2.50 -5.99 4.75
N SER A 110 2.97 -4.80 4.38
CA SER A 110 4.28 -4.26 4.74
C SER A 110 4.44 -4.09 6.25
N LEU A 111 3.41 -3.57 6.93
CA LEU A 111 3.35 -3.48 8.39
C LEU A 111 3.45 -4.87 9.04
N LEU A 112 2.72 -5.85 8.52
CA LEU A 112 2.79 -7.23 9.01
C LEU A 112 4.18 -7.84 8.78
N MET A 113 4.77 -7.63 7.60
CA MET A 113 6.11 -8.14 7.29
C MET A 113 7.18 -7.53 8.20
N ALA A 114 7.11 -6.22 8.43
CA ALA A 114 7.98 -5.52 9.36
C ALA A 114 7.80 -6.01 10.80
N HIS A 115 6.55 -6.24 11.23
CA HIS A 115 6.25 -6.74 12.58
C HIS A 115 6.85 -8.12 12.82
N LEU A 116 6.88 -8.95 11.78
CA LEU A 116 7.46 -10.29 11.80
C LEU A 116 8.98 -10.31 11.55
N GLY A 117 9.60 -9.14 11.40
CA GLY A 117 11.05 -8.96 11.50
C GLY A 117 11.79 -8.54 10.23
N ALA A 118 11.11 -8.32 9.11
CA ALA A 118 11.76 -7.79 7.90
C ALA A 118 12.09 -6.30 8.01
N ASP A 119 13.15 -5.88 7.32
CA ASP A 119 13.43 -4.46 7.05
C ASP A 119 12.86 -4.12 5.68
N VAL A 120 11.82 -3.29 5.66
CA VAL A 120 10.94 -3.08 4.51
C VAL A 120 11.16 -1.71 3.90
N ARG A 121 11.44 -1.66 2.59
CA ARG A 121 11.32 -0.46 1.76
C ARG A 121 9.97 -0.50 1.06
N LEU A 122 9.11 0.44 1.41
CA LEU A 122 7.74 0.53 0.95
C LEU A 122 7.63 1.59 -0.15
N VAL A 123 7.43 1.17 -1.39
CA VAL A 123 7.47 2.04 -2.58
C VAL A 123 6.06 2.41 -3.02
N GLU A 124 5.78 3.72 -3.07
CA GLU A 124 4.51 4.27 -3.55
C GLU A 124 4.77 5.45 -4.49
N ARG A 125 4.06 5.45 -5.62
CA ARG A 125 4.21 6.45 -6.69
C ARG A 125 3.15 7.55 -6.62
N HIS A 126 2.00 7.25 -6.05
CA HIS A 126 0.88 8.17 -6.01
C HIS A 126 1.05 9.13 -4.81
N PRO A 127 1.21 10.44 -5.05
CA PRO A 127 1.61 11.38 -3.98
C PRO A 127 0.58 11.46 -2.85
N ILE A 128 -0.72 11.33 -3.13
CA ILE A 128 -1.74 11.27 -2.07
C ILE A 128 -1.61 10.01 -1.21
N LEU A 129 -1.37 8.83 -1.80
CA LEU A 129 -1.21 7.60 -1.04
C LEU A 129 0.08 7.63 -0.23
N PHE A 130 1.15 8.16 -0.83
CA PHE A 130 2.43 8.35 -0.15
C PHE A 130 2.29 9.21 1.10
N VAL A 131 1.63 10.38 1.01
CA VAL A 131 1.43 11.25 2.19
C VAL A 131 0.50 10.60 3.23
N LEU A 132 -0.51 9.83 2.83
CA LEU A 132 -1.34 9.05 3.76
C LEU A 132 -0.51 8.00 4.53
N LEU A 133 0.44 7.35 3.86
CA LEU A 133 1.38 6.42 4.47
C LEU A 133 2.36 7.14 5.40
N GLU A 134 2.91 8.29 5.01
CA GLU A 134 3.77 9.12 5.88
C GLU A 134 3.05 9.49 7.17
N TYR A 135 1.80 9.97 7.06
CA TYR A 135 1.00 10.34 8.22
C TYR A 135 0.75 9.14 9.14
N SER A 136 0.43 7.98 8.56
CA SER A 136 0.19 6.74 9.32
C SER A 136 1.46 6.22 9.99
N LYS A 137 2.62 6.34 9.34
CA LYS A 137 3.91 5.97 9.90
C LYS A 137 4.28 6.84 11.10
N VAL A 138 4.11 8.17 11.01
CA VAL A 138 4.37 9.09 12.13
C VAL A 138 3.50 8.73 13.33
N GLN A 139 2.23 8.40 13.12
CA GLN A 139 1.32 7.96 14.19
C GLN A 139 1.77 6.62 14.80
N ALA A 140 2.28 5.70 13.98
CA ALA A 140 2.79 4.41 14.44
C ALA A 140 4.11 4.53 15.22
N GLU A 141 4.99 5.48 14.87
CA GLU A 141 6.24 5.74 15.58
C GLU A 141 6.02 6.30 17.01
N GLN A 142 4.88 6.95 17.23
CA GLN A 142 4.46 7.45 18.54
C GLN A 142 3.68 6.41 19.36
N ASP A 143 3.26 5.31 18.74
CA ASP A 143 2.53 4.24 19.40
C ASP A 143 3.49 3.22 20.03
N SER A 144 3.37 2.99 21.33
CA SER A 144 4.27 2.10 22.09
C SER A 144 4.36 0.66 21.56
N PHE A 145 3.30 0.15 20.91
CA PHE A 145 3.29 -1.20 20.36
C PHE A 145 3.87 -1.22 18.94
N LEU A 146 3.58 -0.19 18.13
CA LEU A 146 3.98 -0.14 16.72
C LEU A 146 5.36 0.48 16.49
N GLN A 147 5.92 1.25 17.43
CA GLN A 147 7.14 2.03 17.24
C GLN A 147 8.29 1.21 16.63
N SER A 148 8.58 0.03 17.20
CA SER A 148 9.67 -0.85 16.72
C SER A 148 9.38 -1.44 15.33
N THR A 149 8.10 -1.64 15.01
CA THR A 149 7.67 -2.11 13.68
C THR A 149 7.80 -0.98 12.66
N ALA A 150 7.35 0.24 12.99
CA ALA A 150 7.41 1.40 12.11
C ALA A 150 8.84 1.81 11.75
N GLN A 151 9.79 1.64 12.68
CA GLN A 151 11.22 1.89 12.44
C GLN A 151 11.84 0.97 11.38
N ARG A 152 11.24 -0.20 11.13
CA ARG A 152 11.69 -1.13 10.07
C ARG A 152 11.11 -0.80 8.70
N ILE A 153 10.24 0.20 8.60
CA ILE A 153 9.61 0.59 7.35
C ILE A 153 10.23 1.89 6.87
N GLN A 154 10.86 1.86 5.71
CA GLN A 154 11.31 3.04 4.98
C GLN A 154 10.32 3.34 3.85
N LEU A 155 9.72 4.54 3.86
CA LEU A 155 8.85 4.99 2.78
C LEU A 155 9.69 5.55 1.63
N ILE A 156 9.44 5.11 0.40
CA ILE A 156 10.11 5.55 -0.81
C ILE A 156 9.07 6.11 -1.78
N PHE A 157 9.15 7.42 -2.07
CA PHE A 157 8.31 8.04 -3.09
C PHE A 157 8.95 7.86 -4.47
N ALA A 158 8.51 6.86 -5.21
CA ALA A 158 9.02 6.55 -6.53
C ALA A 158 8.04 5.72 -7.35
N ASP A 159 8.16 5.76 -8.67
CA ASP A 159 7.62 4.69 -9.51
C ASP A 159 8.46 3.43 -9.31
N SER A 160 7.79 2.30 -9.09
CA SER A 160 8.46 1.05 -8.74
C SER A 160 9.36 0.52 -9.84
N ASN A 161 8.99 0.66 -11.12
CA ASN A 161 9.87 0.24 -12.21
C ASN A 161 11.16 1.06 -12.19
N ARG A 162 11.03 2.40 -12.08
CA ARG A 162 12.18 3.30 -12.01
C ARG A 162 13.07 2.99 -10.80
N TYR A 163 12.47 2.75 -9.64
CA TYR A 163 13.21 2.43 -8.43
C TYR A 163 13.99 1.12 -8.56
N LEU A 164 13.34 0.04 -9.04
CA LEU A 164 14.01 -1.24 -9.24
C LEU A 164 15.11 -1.14 -10.32
N SER A 165 14.87 -0.44 -11.43
CA SER A 165 15.90 -0.20 -12.45
C SER A 165 17.12 0.53 -11.89
N GLN A 166 16.91 1.54 -11.05
CA GLN A 166 18.01 2.24 -10.38
C GLN A 166 18.83 1.29 -9.48
N LEU A 167 18.18 0.40 -8.73
CA LEU A 167 18.87 -0.58 -7.91
C LEU A 167 19.68 -1.58 -8.76
N ILE A 168 19.16 -2.00 -9.92
CA ILE A 168 19.88 -2.83 -10.89
C ILE A 168 21.16 -2.12 -11.35
N GLU A 169 21.07 -0.85 -11.75
CA GLU A 169 22.22 -0.04 -12.19
C GLU A 169 23.28 0.12 -11.08
N GLN A 170 22.83 0.18 -9.83
CA GLN A 170 23.69 0.26 -8.65
C GLN A 170 24.24 -1.10 -8.19
N ASN A 171 23.87 -2.18 -8.88
CA ASN A 171 24.18 -3.56 -8.51
C ASN A 171 23.77 -3.90 -7.05
N GLU A 172 22.67 -3.31 -6.59
CA GLU A 172 22.12 -3.56 -5.28
C GLU A 172 21.18 -4.77 -5.32
N GLN A 173 21.32 -5.67 -4.35
CA GLN A 173 20.51 -6.88 -4.22
C GLN A 173 19.71 -6.84 -2.92
N VAL A 174 18.53 -7.45 -2.93
CA VAL A 174 17.66 -7.62 -1.76
C VAL A 174 17.26 -9.09 -1.60
N ASP A 175 16.83 -9.46 -0.41
CA ASP A 175 16.42 -10.85 -0.17
C ASP A 175 15.05 -11.14 -0.80
N VAL A 176 14.12 -10.18 -0.71
CA VAL A 176 12.75 -10.35 -1.19
C VAL A 176 12.24 -9.09 -1.89
N VAL A 177 11.59 -9.28 -3.04
CA VAL A 177 10.67 -8.29 -3.61
C VAL A 177 9.25 -8.82 -3.50
N TYR A 178 8.36 -8.05 -2.90
CA TYR A 178 6.93 -8.35 -2.74
C TYR A 178 6.09 -7.49 -3.68
N LEU A 179 5.17 -8.13 -4.40
CA LEU A 179 4.25 -7.51 -5.35
C LEU A 179 2.79 -7.91 -5.03
N ASP A 180 1.91 -6.93 -4.87
CA ASP A 180 0.44 -7.08 -4.81
C ASP A 180 -0.21 -6.01 -5.69
N PRO A 181 -0.05 -6.07 -7.03
CA PRO A 181 -0.54 -5.00 -7.87
C PRO A 181 -2.08 -5.02 -7.87
N MET A 182 -2.69 -3.84 -7.71
CA MET A 182 -4.15 -3.71 -7.68
C MET A 182 -4.75 -3.88 -9.08
N PHE A 183 -4.99 -5.12 -9.52
CA PHE A 183 -5.61 -5.37 -10.83
C PHE A 183 -7.13 -5.38 -10.82
N PRO A 184 -7.78 -5.01 -11.94
CA PRO A 184 -9.12 -5.48 -12.27
C PRO A 184 -9.09 -7.01 -12.32
N GLN A 185 -9.79 -7.62 -11.37
CA GLN A 185 -9.69 -9.05 -11.12
C GLN A 185 -10.44 -9.82 -12.20
N ARG A 186 -9.74 -10.19 -13.27
CA ARG A 186 -10.24 -11.17 -14.23
C ARG A 186 -9.98 -12.57 -13.69
N ASP A 187 -11.04 -13.37 -13.54
CA ASP A 187 -10.90 -14.80 -13.28
C ASP A 187 -10.33 -15.53 -14.53
N GLN A 188 -10.14 -16.85 -14.45
CA GLN A 188 -9.65 -17.64 -15.58
C GLN A 188 -10.53 -17.52 -16.84
N ASN A 189 -11.80 -17.10 -16.67
CA ASN A 189 -12.77 -16.87 -17.75
C ASN A 189 -12.88 -15.38 -18.13
N GLN A 190 -11.92 -14.54 -17.71
CA GLN A 190 -11.88 -13.10 -17.93
C GLN A 190 -13.01 -12.28 -17.28
N GLN A 191 -13.72 -12.84 -16.29
CA GLN A 191 -14.83 -12.19 -15.60
C GLN A 191 -14.38 -11.49 -14.32
N ALA A 192 -15.05 -10.37 -13.97
CA ALA A 192 -14.76 -9.61 -12.76
C ALA A 192 -15.08 -10.40 -11.48
N VAL A 193 -14.08 -10.63 -10.61
CA VAL A 193 -14.24 -11.33 -9.32
C VAL A 193 -15.02 -10.47 -8.31
N LYS A 194 -16.00 -11.05 -7.60
CA LYS A 194 -16.80 -10.38 -6.55
C LYS A 194 -16.05 -10.35 -5.20
N LYS A 195 -15.85 -9.16 -4.59
CA LYS A 195 -15.21 -8.95 -3.26
C LYS A 195 -16.19 -8.60 -2.11
N GLN A 196 -15.77 -8.75 -0.85
CA GLN A 196 -16.52 -8.52 0.43
C GLN A 196 -16.76 -7.04 0.81
N ALA A 197 -17.82 -6.75 1.57
CA ALA A 197 -18.45 -5.42 1.71
C ALA A 197 -17.66 -4.27 2.37
N GLN A 198 -16.72 -4.52 3.31
CA GLN A 198 -15.91 -3.44 3.93
C GLN A 198 -14.65 -3.16 3.11
N VAL A 199 -14.01 -4.21 2.60
CA VAL A 199 -12.95 -4.14 1.59
C VAL A 199 -13.45 -3.43 0.32
N LYS A 200 -14.75 -3.55 0.00
CA LYS A 200 -15.36 -2.78 -1.10
C LYS A 200 -15.19 -1.27 -0.95
N LYS A 201 -15.34 -0.68 0.25
CA LYS A 201 -15.34 0.79 0.38
C LYS A 201 -13.94 1.38 0.19
N GLN A 202 -12.92 0.82 0.83
CA GLN A 202 -11.54 1.25 0.64
C GLN A 202 -11.09 1.01 -0.80
N MET A 203 -11.39 -0.17 -1.37
CA MET A 203 -11.08 -0.44 -2.77
C MET A 203 -11.81 0.50 -3.72
N GLN A 204 -13.07 0.87 -3.45
CA GLN A 204 -13.81 1.85 -4.25
C GLN A 204 -13.12 3.21 -4.22
N LEU A 205 -12.68 3.68 -3.06
CA LEU A 205 -11.94 4.94 -2.94
C LEU A 205 -10.60 4.89 -3.69
N LEU A 206 -9.86 3.79 -3.58
CA LEU A 206 -8.61 3.59 -4.35
C LEU A 206 -8.86 3.57 -5.85
N HIS A 207 -9.91 2.89 -6.33
CA HIS A 207 -10.29 2.89 -7.75
C HIS A 207 -10.74 4.25 -8.26
N MET A 208 -11.38 5.08 -7.42
CA MET A 208 -11.72 6.45 -7.81
C MET A 208 -10.49 7.38 -7.81
N LEU A 209 -9.47 7.09 -6.98
CA LEU A 209 -8.25 7.89 -6.91
C LEU A 209 -7.29 7.59 -8.07
N LEU A 210 -7.17 6.32 -8.43
CA LEU A 210 -6.27 5.85 -9.47
C LEU A 210 -7.00 5.88 -10.83
N PRO A 211 -6.52 6.62 -11.84
CA PRO A 211 -7.22 6.74 -13.11
C PRO A 211 -7.41 5.38 -13.80
N GLU A 212 -8.57 5.19 -14.44
CA GLU A 212 -8.87 4.01 -15.28
C GLU A 212 -8.11 4.02 -16.63
N ASP A 213 -7.73 5.21 -17.11
CA ASP A 213 -7.21 5.46 -18.48
C ASP A 213 -5.69 5.60 -18.60
N GLY A 214 -4.96 5.60 -17.49
CA GLY A 214 -3.54 5.31 -17.58
C GLY A 214 -3.44 3.83 -17.92
N GLU A 215 -2.63 3.43 -18.91
CA GLU A 215 -2.18 2.04 -18.99
C GLU A 215 -1.71 1.66 -17.58
N MET A 216 -2.56 0.96 -16.83
CA MET A 216 -2.22 0.48 -15.51
C MET A 216 -1.18 -0.58 -15.82
N ASP A 217 0.08 -0.14 -15.87
CA ASP A 217 1.23 -0.98 -16.09
C ASP A 217 1.00 -2.23 -15.25
N LEU A 218 0.86 -3.35 -15.95
CA LEU A 218 0.31 -4.57 -15.41
C LEU A 218 1.28 -5.22 -14.41
N GLY A 219 2.27 -4.48 -13.90
CA GLY A 219 3.42 -5.02 -13.22
C GLY A 219 4.15 -6.06 -14.07
N ASP A 220 3.90 -6.09 -15.38
CA ASP A 220 4.44 -7.13 -16.26
C ASP A 220 5.97 -6.92 -16.36
N GLN A 221 6.40 -5.66 -16.49
CA GLN A 221 7.82 -5.30 -16.38
C GLN A 221 8.34 -5.43 -14.94
N LEU A 222 7.48 -5.19 -13.95
CA LEU A 222 7.84 -5.21 -12.53
C LEU A 222 8.34 -6.58 -12.09
N LEU A 223 7.74 -7.67 -12.59
CA LEU A 223 8.21 -9.03 -12.30
C LEU A 223 9.63 -9.27 -12.83
N ASP A 224 9.92 -8.85 -14.06
CA ASP A 224 11.22 -9.07 -14.69
C ASP A 224 12.33 -8.19 -14.07
N LEU A 225 12.01 -6.97 -13.66
CA LEU A 225 12.93 -6.13 -12.88
C LEU A 225 13.18 -6.72 -11.50
N ALA A 226 12.14 -7.15 -10.79
CA ALA A 226 12.25 -7.73 -9.46
C ALA A 226 13.13 -8.99 -9.44
N LYS A 227 13.02 -9.85 -10.46
CA LYS A 227 13.81 -11.09 -10.58
C LYS A 227 15.32 -10.83 -10.77
N GLN A 228 15.72 -9.64 -11.19
CA GLN A 228 17.13 -9.29 -11.39
C GLN A 228 17.85 -8.88 -10.09
N ILE A 229 17.10 -8.41 -9.08
CA ILE A 229 17.68 -7.90 -7.83
C ILE A 229 17.33 -8.71 -6.59
N ALA A 230 16.35 -9.61 -6.68
CA ALA A 230 15.81 -10.30 -5.52
C ALA A 230 16.20 -11.78 -5.52
N LYS A 231 16.63 -12.31 -4.37
CA LYS A 231 16.80 -13.77 -4.21
C LYS A 231 15.48 -14.52 -4.35
N ARG A 232 14.35 -13.84 -4.11
CA ARG A 232 13.01 -14.31 -4.45
C ARG A 232 12.05 -13.16 -4.69
N VAL A 233 11.14 -13.36 -5.63
CA VAL A 233 10.00 -12.47 -5.87
C VAL A 233 8.73 -13.18 -5.42
N ILE A 234 7.94 -12.50 -4.58
CA ILE A 234 6.68 -13.01 -4.05
C ILE A 234 5.54 -12.15 -4.59
N VAL A 235 4.60 -12.78 -5.28
CA VAL A 235 3.45 -12.10 -5.88
C VAL A 235 2.17 -12.58 -5.23
N LYS A 236 1.43 -11.68 -4.57
CA LYS A 236 0.10 -11.98 -4.03
C LYS A 236 -0.94 -11.92 -5.14
N ARG A 237 -1.81 -12.93 -5.19
CA ARG A 237 -2.88 -13.06 -6.19
C ARG A 237 -4.16 -13.59 -5.56
N PRO A 238 -5.35 -13.20 -6.07
CA PRO A 238 -6.58 -13.94 -5.79
C PRO A 238 -6.42 -15.42 -6.19
N ARG A 239 -7.06 -16.33 -5.45
CA ARG A 239 -6.84 -17.78 -5.59
C ARG A 239 -6.92 -18.29 -7.05
N HIS A 240 -7.85 -17.76 -7.83
CA HIS A 240 -8.13 -18.17 -9.22
C HIS A 240 -7.70 -17.15 -10.28
N ALA A 241 -6.98 -16.08 -9.92
CA ALA A 241 -6.50 -15.12 -10.90
C ALA A 241 -5.40 -15.73 -11.78
N VAL A 242 -5.27 -15.26 -13.03
CA VAL A 242 -4.14 -15.60 -13.91
C VAL A 242 -2.79 -15.22 -13.28
N TYR A 243 -1.69 -15.78 -13.79
CA TYR A 243 -0.35 -15.41 -13.34
C TYR A 243 0.05 -14.00 -13.81
N LEU A 244 0.93 -13.35 -13.05
CA LEU A 244 1.50 -12.05 -13.43
C LEU A 244 2.39 -12.24 -14.67
N ALA A 245 2.29 -11.36 -15.67
CA ALA A 245 2.99 -11.46 -16.95
C ALA A 245 2.79 -12.81 -17.70
N GLY A 246 1.76 -13.59 -17.36
CA GLY A 246 1.58 -14.95 -17.87
C GLY A 246 2.69 -15.95 -17.49
N GLN A 247 3.60 -15.59 -16.58
CA GLN A 247 4.73 -16.43 -16.18
C GLN A 247 4.30 -17.41 -15.08
N ALA A 248 4.52 -18.72 -15.28
CA ALA A 248 4.23 -19.71 -14.25
C ALA A 248 5.23 -19.56 -13.07
N PRO A 249 4.76 -19.58 -11.81
CA PRO A 249 5.65 -19.51 -10.65
C PRO A 249 6.38 -20.84 -10.39
N ASP A 250 7.54 -20.74 -9.76
CA ASP A 250 8.35 -21.90 -9.33
C ASP A 250 7.74 -22.61 -8.11
N HIS A 251 7.05 -21.86 -7.25
CA HIS A 251 6.36 -22.37 -6.09
C HIS A 251 5.10 -21.56 -5.77
N GLN A 252 4.12 -22.16 -5.08
CA GLN A 252 2.90 -21.48 -4.66
C GLN A 252 2.50 -21.85 -3.24
N TRP A 253 2.10 -20.84 -2.47
CA TRP A 253 1.36 -21.04 -1.22
C TRP A 253 -0.11 -20.72 -1.46
N LEU A 254 -0.97 -21.71 -1.25
CA LEU A 254 -2.40 -21.62 -1.57
C LEU A 254 -3.22 -21.40 -0.29
N GLY A 255 -4.02 -20.34 -0.27
CA GLY A 255 -5.05 -20.10 0.74
C GLY A 255 -6.46 -20.09 0.12
N ASP A 256 -7.46 -19.85 0.95
CA ASP A 256 -8.86 -19.90 0.51
C ASP A 256 -9.22 -18.73 -0.41
N ALA A 257 -8.77 -17.51 -0.06
CA ALA A 257 -9.10 -16.29 -0.81
C ALA A 257 -7.97 -15.82 -1.74
N CYS A 258 -6.72 -16.00 -1.31
CA CYS A 258 -5.53 -15.57 -2.03
C CYS A 258 -4.47 -16.68 -2.06
N ARG A 259 -3.47 -16.48 -2.90
CA ARG A 259 -2.25 -17.29 -2.98
C ARG A 259 -1.05 -16.37 -3.11
N PHE A 260 0.13 -16.93 -2.85
CA PHE A 260 1.42 -16.28 -3.11
C PHE A 260 2.20 -17.11 -4.12
N ASP A 261 2.51 -16.49 -5.26
CA ASP A 261 3.29 -17.04 -6.35
C ASP A 261 4.77 -16.66 -6.14
N ALA A 262 5.68 -17.63 -6.13
CA ALA A 262 7.11 -17.43 -5.92
C ALA A 262 7.91 -17.59 -7.22
N TYR A 263 8.87 -16.70 -7.43
CA TYR A 263 9.82 -16.77 -8.53
C TYR A 263 11.24 -16.65 -7.98
N PHE A 264 12.13 -17.53 -8.42
CA PHE A 264 13.53 -17.53 -8.01
C PHE A 264 14.43 -17.17 -9.19
N PRO A 265 15.55 -16.45 -8.97
CA PRO A 265 16.55 -16.24 -10.01
C PRO A 265 17.00 -17.57 -10.61
N LYS A 266 17.07 -17.64 -11.94
CA LYS A 266 17.73 -18.76 -12.60
C LYS A 266 19.23 -18.51 -12.48
N GLY A 267 19.94 -19.44 -11.83
CA GLY A 267 21.39 -19.38 -11.63
C GLY A 267 22.17 -19.40 -12.93
#